data_AF-A0A8S3K9D4-F1
#
_entry.id   AF-A0A8S3K9D4-F1
#
_cell.length_a   1.000
_cell.length_b   1.000
_cell.length_c   1.000
_cell.angle_alpha   90.00
_cell.angle_beta   90.00
_cell.angle_gamma   90.00
#
_symmetry.space_group_name_H-M   'P 1'
#
loop_
_entity.id
_entity.type
_entity.pdbx_description
1 polymer ?
#
loop_
_entity_poly.entity_id
_entity_poly.type
_entity_poly.pdbx_seq_one_letter_code
_entity_poly.pdbx_strand_id
1 'polypeptide(L)'
;PIIACIHAPATLISKFLNDLLAPIYFKVAREYTFINDIDVTRKLEKHPADGHITSTTKFITSDIENLYTMIPRDGALHALARFCIKHSKQGKIGTFTIDHVMRMAHLILDTNCFAYNNKYYRQIRRGAMGTAFTQVLANIYLFEWE
;
A
#
# COMPACT_ATOMS: atom_id res chain seq x y z
N PRO A 1 2.64 6.06 -16.07
CA PRO A 1 1.53 5.52 -16.90
C PRO A 1 0.57 4.71 -16.05
N ILE A 2 -0.73 5.07 -16.06
CA ILE A 2 -1.78 4.23 -15.50
C ILE A 2 -2.00 3.09 -16.49
N ILE A 3 -1.81 1.86 -16.03
CA ILE A 3 -1.88 0.67 -16.85
C ILE A 3 -3.13 -0.10 -16.45
N ALA A 4 -4.03 -0.32 -17.40
CA ALA A 4 -5.15 -1.21 -17.20
C ALA A 4 -4.65 -2.67 -17.17
N CYS A 5 -4.43 -3.23 -15.98
CA CYS A 5 -4.10 -4.64 -15.78
C CYS A 5 -5.35 -5.55 -15.81
N ILE A 6 -6.36 -5.20 -16.62
CA ILE A 6 -7.60 -5.96 -16.73
C ILE A 6 -7.28 -7.26 -17.48
N HIS A 7 -7.61 -8.40 -16.90
CA HIS A 7 -7.26 -9.76 -17.40
C HIS A 7 -5.76 -10.13 -17.35
N ALA A 8 -4.92 -9.41 -16.60
CA ALA A 8 -3.55 -9.85 -16.40
C ALA A 8 -3.50 -11.15 -15.55
N PRO A 9 -2.50 -12.03 -15.74
CA PRO A 9 -2.41 -13.31 -15.03
C PRO A 9 -2.42 -13.17 -13.49
N ALA A 10 -1.87 -12.07 -12.97
CA ALA A 10 -1.78 -11.83 -11.54
C ALA A 10 -2.93 -11.00 -10.95
N THR A 11 -3.94 -10.61 -11.74
CA THR A 11 -5.02 -9.73 -11.25
C THR A 11 -5.78 -10.35 -10.07
N LEU A 12 -6.06 -11.66 -10.12
CA LEU A 12 -6.75 -12.36 -9.03
C LEU A 12 -5.89 -12.48 -7.77
N ILE A 13 -4.61 -12.78 -7.93
CA ILE A 13 -3.65 -12.89 -6.82
C ILE A 13 -3.45 -11.51 -6.18
N SER A 14 -3.36 -10.45 -6.99
CA SER A 14 -3.27 -9.06 -6.55
C SER A 14 -4.49 -8.64 -5.72
N LYS A 15 -5.70 -8.96 -6.21
CA LYS A 15 -6.93 -8.70 -5.45
C LYS A 15 -6.95 -9.48 -4.13
N PHE A 16 -6.65 -10.77 -4.18
CA PHE A 16 -6.61 -11.62 -2.99
C PHE A 16 -5.64 -11.07 -1.92
N LEU A 17 -4.43 -10.70 -2.33
CA LEU A 17 -3.41 -10.18 -1.42
C LEU A 17 -3.79 -8.82 -0.84
N ASN A 18 -4.46 -7.97 -1.63
CA ASN A 18 -5.06 -6.73 -1.14
C ASN A 18 -6.12 -7.00 -0.07
N ASP A 19 -7.08 -7.89 -0.35
CA ASP A 19 -8.18 -8.20 0.57
C ASP A 19 -7.67 -8.82 1.88
N LEU A 20 -6.52 -9.49 1.83
CA LEU A 20 -5.85 -10.05 3.00
C LEU A 20 -5.14 -8.98 3.85
N LEU A 21 -4.41 -8.05 3.21
CA LEU A 21 -3.51 -7.11 3.90
C LEU A 21 -4.16 -5.77 4.25
N ALA A 22 -5.05 -5.26 3.41
CA ALA A 22 -5.65 -3.94 3.58
C ALA A 22 -6.39 -3.80 4.92
N PRO A 23 -7.20 -4.78 5.40
CA PRO A 23 -7.85 -4.66 6.71
C PRO A 23 -6.85 -4.57 7.88
N ILE A 24 -5.71 -5.24 7.76
CA ILE A 24 -4.65 -5.21 8.77
C ILE A 24 -4.00 -3.83 8.76
N TYR A 25 -3.64 -3.33 7.57
CA TYR A 25 -3.07 -2.00 7.40
C TYR A 25 -3.99 -0.92 7.98
N PHE A 26 -5.26 -0.87 7.56
CA PHE A 26 -6.20 0.15 8.04
C PHE A 26 -6.46 0.09 9.55
N LYS A 27 -6.31 -1.09 10.17
CA LYS A 27 -6.40 -1.21 11.62
C LYS A 27 -5.18 -0.60 12.31
N VAL A 28 -3.98 -0.85 11.79
CA VAL A 28 -2.72 -0.42 12.41
C VAL A 28 -2.46 1.07 12.15
N ALA A 29 -2.71 1.53 10.93
CA ALA A 29 -2.44 2.91 10.51
C ALA A 29 -3.57 3.88 10.88
N ARG A 30 -4.61 3.43 11.61
CA ARG A 30 -5.83 4.23 11.88
C ARG A 30 -5.56 5.55 12.59
N GLU A 31 -4.53 5.60 13.42
CA GLU A 31 -4.16 6.81 14.16
C GLU A 31 -3.52 7.87 13.24
N TYR A 32 -2.73 7.42 12.26
CA TYR A 32 -1.91 8.28 11.39
C TYR A 32 -2.54 8.56 10.02
N THR A 33 -3.58 7.81 9.64
CA THR A 33 -4.20 7.92 8.32
C THR A 33 -5.64 8.42 8.41
N PHE A 34 -6.05 9.18 7.40
CA PHE A 34 -7.43 9.61 7.22
C PHE A 34 -8.05 8.83 6.06
N ILE A 35 -9.25 8.29 6.26
CA ILE A 35 -9.91 7.47 5.23
C ILE A 35 -10.68 8.35 4.25
N ASN A 36 -11.27 9.44 4.74
CA ASN A 36 -12.04 10.40 3.95
C ASN A 36 -12.11 11.76 4.65
N ASP A 37 -12.69 12.74 3.97
CA ASP A 37 -12.94 14.11 4.44
C ASP A 37 -13.73 14.15 5.76
N ILE A 38 -14.75 13.30 5.91
CA ILE A 38 -15.54 13.19 7.16
C ILE A 38 -14.65 12.73 8.33
N ASP A 39 -13.74 11.78 8.10
CA ASP A 39 -12.81 11.28 9.11
C ASP A 39 -11.76 12.33 9.49
N VAL A 40 -11.28 13.12 8.53
CA VAL A 40 -10.41 14.28 8.79
C VAL A 40 -11.10 15.27 9.72
N THR A 41 -12.29 15.74 9.36
CA THR A 41 -13.03 16.74 10.13
C THR A 41 -13.29 16.25 11.55
N ARG A 42 -13.77 14.99 11.69
CA ARG A 42 -14.04 14.41 13.01
C ARG A 42 -12.79 14.31 13.89
N LYS A 43 -11.63 13.98 13.32
CA LYS A 43 -10.37 13.92 14.07
C LYS A 43 -9.91 15.34 14.43
N LEU A 44 -9.95 16.28 13.50
CA LEU A 44 -9.59 17.68 13.76
C LEU A 44 -10.48 18.37 14.80
N GLU A 45 -11.74 17.97 14.93
CA GLU A 45 -12.64 18.50 15.97
C GLU A 45 -12.34 17.93 17.36
N LYS A 46 -11.82 16.70 17.46
CA LYS A 46 -11.48 16.05 18.73
C LYS A 46 -10.15 16.54 19.31
N HIS A 47 -9.14 16.73 18.48
CA HIS A 47 -7.77 17.05 18.93
C HIS A 47 -7.62 18.40 19.69
N PRO A 48 -8.43 19.45 19.44
CA PRO A 48 -8.46 20.65 20.26
C PRO A 48 -8.93 20.39 21.69
N ALA A 49 -9.86 19.44 21.90
CA ALA A 49 -10.33 19.05 23.22
C ALA A 49 -9.25 18.33 24.04
N ASP A 50 -8.31 17.67 23.35
CA ASP A 50 -7.17 16.97 23.94
C ASP A 50 -5.94 17.88 24.14
N GLY A 51 -6.03 19.18 23.80
CA GLY A 51 -4.96 20.17 23.97
C GLY A 51 -3.82 20.09 22.95
N HIS A 52 -3.94 19.23 21.92
CA HIS A 52 -2.91 19.04 20.90
C HIS A 52 -2.92 20.11 19.80
N ILE A 53 -4.03 20.83 19.62
CA ILE A 53 -4.18 21.90 18.63
C ILE A 53 -4.48 23.22 19.36
N THR A 54 -3.64 24.23 19.14
CA THR A 54 -3.80 25.57 19.69
C THR A 54 -3.98 26.59 18.58
N SER A 55 -4.33 27.83 18.93
CA SER A 55 -4.41 28.94 17.97
C SER A 55 -3.08 29.25 17.26
N THR A 56 -1.95 28.72 17.76
CA THR A 56 -0.62 28.88 17.17
C THR A 56 -0.16 27.69 16.34
N THR A 57 -0.95 26.61 16.29
CA THR A 57 -0.63 25.41 15.51
C THR A 57 -0.63 25.74 14.02
N LYS A 58 0.46 25.39 13.33
CA LYS A 58 0.61 25.55 11.88
C LYS A 58 0.45 24.19 11.20
N PHE A 59 -0.32 24.16 10.11
CA PHE A 59 -0.47 22.99 9.26
C PHE A 59 0.51 23.06 8.09
N ILE A 60 1.12 21.93 7.77
CA ILE A 60 2.03 21.77 6.62
C ILE A 60 1.43 20.69 5.73
N THR A 61 1.38 20.97 4.44
CA THR A 61 0.97 19.99 3.42
C THR A 61 2.18 19.68 2.54
N SER A 62 2.49 18.39 2.44
CA SER A 62 3.54 17.86 1.56
C SER A 62 2.92 16.81 0.66
N ASP A 63 3.26 16.84 -0.63
CA ASP A 63 2.83 15.85 -1.61
C ASP A 63 4.04 15.04 -2.09
N ILE A 64 3.86 13.73 -2.23
CA ILE A 64 4.89 12.84 -2.76
C ILE A 64 4.61 12.60 -4.24
N GLU A 65 5.38 13.26 -5.09
CA GLU A 65 5.26 13.07 -6.52
C GLU A 65 5.52 11.61 -6.92
N ASN A 66 4.64 11.06 -7.76
CA ASN A 66 4.88 9.79 -8.44
C ASN A 66 5.14 8.58 -7.52
N LEU A 67 4.58 8.59 -6.29
CA LEU A 67 4.79 7.58 -5.24
C LEU A 67 4.93 6.14 -5.77
N TYR A 68 3.90 5.63 -6.46
CA TYR A 68 3.87 4.26 -6.97
C TYR A 68 5.03 3.91 -7.91
N THR A 69 5.40 4.86 -8.76
CA THR A 69 6.54 4.70 -9.65
C THR A 69 7.86 4.99 -8.95
N MET A 70 7.90 5.71 -7.82
CA MET A 70 9.15 6.01 -7.13
C MET A 70 9.59 4.94 -6.14
N ILE A 71 8.67 4.11 -5.67
CA ILE A 71 8.98 3.03 -4.72
C ILE A 71 9.92 1.98 -5.36
N PRO A 72 11.13 1.76 -4.82
CA PRO A 72 12.00 0.68 -5.23
C PRO A 72 11.36 -0.68 -4.91
N ARG A 73 11.39 -1.62 -5.85
CA ARG A 73 10.78 -2.96 -5.70
C ARG A 73 11.26 -3.65 -4.43
N ASP A 74 12.58 -3.71 -4.22
CA ASP A 74 13.16 -4.43 -3.09
C ASP A 74 12.88 -3.72 -1.76
N GLY A 75 12.83 -2.38 -1.78
CA GLY A 75 12.40 -1.58 -0.63
C GLY A 75 10.94 -1.87 -0.24
N ALA A 76 10.04 -1.97 -1.22
CA ALA A 76 8.63 -2.31 -0.99
C ALA A 76 8.47 -3.71 -0.38
N LEU A 77 9.18 -4.69 -0.94
CA LEU A 77 9.15 -6.07 -0.45
C LEU A 77 9.74 -6.18 0.95
N HIS A 78 10.81 -5.44 1.23
CA HIS A 78 11.41 -5.42 2.56
C HIS A 78 10.47 -4.77 3.60
N ALA A 79 9.84 -3.64 3.27
CA ALA A 79 8.81 -3.03 4.11
C ALA A 79 7.62 -3.97 4.35
N LEU A 80 7.14 -4.65 3.30
CA LEU A 80 6.08 -5.64 3.42
C LEU A 80 6.47 -6.79 4.36
N ALA A 81 7.70 -7.31 4.24
CA ALA A 81 8.17 -8.39 5.09
C ALA A 81 8.18 -7.96 6.57
N ARG A 82 8.68 -6.76 6.88
CA ARG A 82 8.66 -6.21 8.25
C ARG A 82 7.23 -6.06 8.78
N PHE A 83 6.35 -5.47 7.97
CA PHE A 83 4.94 -5.30 8.30
C PHE A 83 4.27 -6.65 8.61
N CYS A 84 4.49 -7.66 7.76
CA CYS A 84 3.95 -8.99 7.96
C CYS A 84 4.53 -9.66 9.22
N ILE A 85 5.82 -9.53 9.51
CA ILE A 85 6.42 -10.06 10.73
C ILE A 85 5.77 -9.42 11.97
N LYS A 86 5.70 -8.09 12.01
CA LYS A 86 5.16 -7.29 13.12
C LYS A 86 3.70 -7.56 13.42
N HIS A 87 2.90 -7.81 12.38
CA HIS A 87 1.44 -7.96 12.50
C HIS A 87 0.93 -9.39 12.27
N SER A 88 1.84 -10.36 12.13
CA SER A 88 1.47 -11.77 12.06
C SER A 88 0.92 -12.28 13.39
N LYS A 89 0.03 -13.27 13.31
CA LYS A 89 -0.38 -14.08 14.45
C LYS A 89 0.23 -15.46 14.29
N GLN A 90 1.12 -15.85 15.21
CA GLN A 90 1.84 -17.13 15.15
C GLN A 90 2.58 -17.33 13.81
N GLY A 91 3.20 -16.27 13.27
CA GLY A 91 3.92 -16.31 12.00
C GLY A 91 3.04 -16.42 10.75
N LYS A 92 1.74 -16.15 10.88
CA LYS A 92 0.77 -16.18 9.78
C LYS A 92 0.02 -14.88 9.61
N ILE A 93 -0.34 -14.59 8.37
CA ILE A 93 -1.29 -13.55 7.97
C ILE A 93 -2.54 -14.26 7.46
N GLY A 94 -3.63 -14.17 8.24
CA GLY A 94 -4.77 -15.05 8.04
C GLY A 94 -4.36 -16.52 8.22
N THR A 95 -4.54 -17.33 7.17
CA THR A 95 -4.16 -18.74 7.16
C THR A 95 -2.79 -19.02 6.53
N PHE A 96 -2.15 -18.00 5.92
CA PHE A 96 -0.94 -18.16 5.12
C PHE A 96 0.31 -17.80 5.93
N THR A 97 1.41 -18.53 5.69
CA THR A 97 2.70 -18.14 6.25
C THR A 97 3.22 -16.88 5.55
N ILE A 98 4.10 -16.14 6.23
CA ILE A 98 4.73 -14.95 5.67
C ILE A 98 5.46 -15.27 4.34
N ASP A 99 6.10 -16.43 4.23
CA ASP A 99 6.76 -16.87 2.98
C ASP A 99 5.77 -16.95 1.80
N HIS A 100 4.57 -17.51 1.99
CA HIS A 100 3.56 -17.56 0.93
C HIS A 100 3.10 -16.17 0.51
N VAL A 101 2.88 -15.26 1.48
CA VAL A 101 2.53 -13.86 1.23
C VAL A 101 3.61 -13.16 0.40
N MET A 102 4.87 -13.35 0.77
CA MET A 102 6.01 -12.77 0.05
C MET A 102 6.16 -13.34 -1.36
N ARG A 103 5.98 -14.64 -1.57
CA ARG A 103 6.01 -15.24 -2.91
C ARG A 103 4.91 -14.70 -3.81
N MET A 104 3.69 -14.52 -3.28
CA MET A 104 2.60 -13.89 -4.04
C MET A 104 2.93 -12.44 -4.39
N ALA A 105 3.49 -11.67 -3.46
CA ALA A 105 3.92 -10.30 -3.71
C ALA A 105 4.99 -10.23 -4.81
N HIS A 106 6.01 -11.09 -4.75
CA HIS A 106 7.02 -11.21 -5.80
C HIS A 106 6.40 -11.51 -7.17
N LEU A 107 5.50 -12.51 -7.23
CA LEU A 107 4.83 -12.90 -8.46
C LEU A 107 4.04 -11.72 -9.07
N ILE A 108 3.30 -10.97 -8.26
CA ILE A 108 2.54 -9.79 -8.73
C ILE A 108 3.48 -8.73 -9.28
N LEU A 109 4.59 -8.44 -8.59
CA LEU A 109 5.55 -7.42 -9.02
C LEU A 109 6.34 -7.83 -10.28
N ASP A 110 6.54 -9.12 -10.49
CA ASP A 110 7.27 -9.65 -11.66
C ASP A 110 6.38 -9.79 -12.90
N THR A 111 5.06 -9.84 -12.72
CA THR A 111 4.06 -10.00 -13.79
C THR A 111 3.46 -8.68 -14.27
N ASN A 112 4.18 -7.56 -14.07
CA ASN A 112 3.80 -6.24 -14.55
C ASN A 112 3.92 -6.14 -16.08
N CYS A 113 2.95 -6.71 -16.78
CA CYS A 113 2.83 -6.68 -18.23
C CYS A 113 1.62 -5.83 -18.65
N PHE A 114 1.76 -5.11 -19.76
CA PHE A 114 0.68 -4.30 -20.34
C PHE A 114 0.67 -4.36 -21.86
N ALA A 115 -0.51 -4.16 -22.45
CA ALA A 115 -0.67 -4.07 -23.89
C ALA A 115 -0.78 -2.59 -24.31
N TYR A 116 -0.04 -2.20 -25.33
CA TYR A 116 -0.16 -0.89 -25.97
C TYR A 116 0.06 -1.02 -27.47
N ASN A 117 -0.84 -0.47 -28.28
CA ASN A 117 -0.75 -0.52 -29.74
C ASN A 117 -0.49 -1.95 -30.31
N ASN A 118 -1.30 -2.93 -29.88
CA ASN A 118 -1.18 -4.35 -30.23
C ASN A 118 0.18 -5.00 -29.93
N LYS A 119 0.98 -4.41 -29.03
CA LYS A 119 2.24 -4.97 -28.55
C LYS A 119 2.18 -5.16 -27.03
N TYR A 120 2.79 -6.24 -26.56
CA TYR A 120 2.94 -6.51 -25.13
C TYR A 120 4.27 -5.97 -24.63
N TYR A 121 4.22 -5.25 -23.52
CA TYR A 121 5.36 -4.68 -22.84
C TYR A 121 5.40 -5.19 -21.43
N ARG A 122 6.61 -5.45 -20.92
CA ARG A 122 6.85 -5.73 -19.51
C ARG A 122 7.51 -4.51 -18.89
N GLN A 123 6.95 -4.02 -17.79
CA GLN A 123 7.56 -2.93 -17.04
C GLN A 123 8.74 -3.50 -16.25
N ILE A 124 9.96 -3.11 -16.65
CA ILE A 124 11.21 -3.60 -16.05
C ILE A 124 11.57 -2.82 -14.78
N ARG A 125 11.06 -1.60 -14.64
CA ARG A 125 11.39 -0.69 -13.54
C ARG A 125 10.14 -0.17 -12.86
N ARG A 126 10.16 -0.15 -11.52
CA ARG A 126 9.17 0.51 -10.65
C ARG A 126 7.81 -0.22 -10.61
N GLY A 127 6.95 0.13 -9.66
CA GLY A 127 5.61 -0.44 -9.55
C GLY A 127 4.69 0.01 -10.69
N ALA A 128 3.92 -0.93 -11.25
CA ALA A 128 2.86 -0.59 -12.20
C ALA A 128 1.65 -0.02 -11.45
N MET A 129 1.24 1.19 -11.81
CA MET A 129 -0.02 1.78 -11.32
C MET A 129 -1.18 1.10 -12.03
N GLY A 130 -1.95 0.28 -11.30
CA GLY A 130 -3.11 -0.41 -11.87
C GLY A 130 -3.50 -1.74 -11.22
N THR A 131 -2.69 -2.28 -10.29
CA THR A 131 -3.05 -3.50 -9.55
C THR A 131 -3.56 -3.15 -8.14
N ALA A 132 -4.56 -3.89 -7.65
CA ALA A 132 -5.16 -3.65 -6.33
C ALA A 132 -4.11 -3.74 -5.20
N PHE A 133 -3.21 -4.72 -5.29
CA PHE A 133 -2.12 -4.90 -4.33
C PHE A 133 -1.14 -3.73 -4.29
N THR A 134 -0.87 -3.06 -5.42
CA THR A 134 0.09 -1.96 -5.46
C THR A 134 -0.33 -0.79 -4.56
N GLN A 135 -1.64 -0.56 -4.40
CA GLN A 135 -2.18 0.45 -3.50
C GLN A 135 -1.80 0.17 -2.03
N VAL A 136 -2.17 -1.01 -1.52
CA VAL A 136 -1.87 -1.38 -0.13
C VAL A 136 -0.37 -1.50 0.12
N LEU A 137 0.40 -1.95 -0.87
CA LEU A 137 1.85 -2.04 -0.76
C LEU A 137 2.52 -0.66 -0.61
N ALA A 138 2.07 0.33 -1.37
CA ALA A 138 2.60 1.69 -1.25
C ALA A 138 2.26 2.32 0.11
N ASN A 139 1.05 2.08 0.60
CA ASN A 139 0.61 2.50 1.92
C ASN A 139 1.44 1.86 3.04
N ILE A 140 1.72 0.56 2.96
CA ILE A 140 2.61 -0.14 3.89
C ILE A 140 4.03 0.41 3.80
N TYR A 141 4.54 0.66 2.59
CA TYR A 141 5.89 1.19 2.40
C TYR A 141 6.06 2.57 3.06
N LEU A 142 5.07 3.46 2.90
CA LEU A 142 5.08 4.77 3.57
C LEU A 142 4.96 4.63 5.09
N PHE A 143 4.07 3.76 5.57
CA PHE A 143 3.90 3.54 7.01
C PHE A 143 5.15 2.94 7.68
N GLU A 144 5.91 2.13 6.96
CA GLU A 144 7.17 1.54 7.44
C GLU A 144 8.39 2.44 7.19
N TRP A 145 8.20 3.58 6.51
CA TRP A 145 9.21 4.63 6.34
C TRP A 145 9.22 5.60 7.53
N GLU A 146 8.07 5.76 8.19
CA GLU A 146 7.93 6.43 9.50
C GLU A 146 8.61 5.63 10.63
#